data_AF-A0A852HA79-F1
#
_entry.id   AF-A0A852HA79-F1
#
_cell.length_a   1.000
_cell.length_b   1.000
_cell.length_c   1.000
_cell.angle_alpha   90.00
_cell.angle_beta   90.00
_cell.angle_gamma   90.00
#
_symmetry.space_group_name_H-M   'P 1'
#
loop_
_entity.id
_entity.type
_entity.pdbx_description
1 polymer ?
#
loop_
_entity_poly.entity_id
_entity_poly.type
_entity_poly.pdbx_seq_one_letter_code
_entity_poly.pdbx_strand_id
1 'polypeptide(L)'
;LQVNNNGVISFDTRVNQYTPDPFPLADGRPFVAPYWADVDNVNGGDIFYRETTDPTLLARITEDINQYFPKIPFTATWAFVATWDHVAYYGSTTNKGNTFQAALTTDTKTSFIILNYWDIQWTTGAASDGDAETGLGGTPAHVG
;
A
#
# COMPACT_ATOMS: atom_id res chain seq x y z
N LEU A 1 -3.64 -13.14 -3.74
CA LEU A 1 -2.97 -11.86 -3.42
C LEU A 1 -1.69 -12.14 -2.67
N GLN A 2 -0.63 -11.37 -2.94
CA GLN A 2 0.63 -11.42 -2.21
C GLN A 2 0.90 -10.01 -1.66
N VAL A 3 1.11 -9.90 -0.35
CA VAL A 3 1.51 -8.65 0.29
C VAL A 3 3.02 -8.61 0.37
N ASN A 4 3.61 -7.56 -0.18
CA ASN A 4 5.04 -7.34 -0.14
C ASN A 4 5.38 -6.32 0.95
N ASN A 5 6.55 -6.50 1.58
CA ASN A 5 7.03 -5.56 2.59
C ASN A 5 7.21 -4.15 2.02
N ASN A 6 7.67 -4.02 0.78
CA ASN A 6 7.91 -2.76 0.06
C ASN A 6 6.63 -2.03 -0.37
N GLY A 7 5.50 -2.23 0.33
CA GLY A 7 4.26 -1.46 0.14
C GLY A 7 3.53 -1.74 -1.17
N VAL A 8 3.55 -3.00 -1.63
CA VAL A 8 2.88 -3.46 -2.86
C VAL A 8 1.99 -4.67 -2.59
N ILE A 9 0.84 -4.74 -3.26
CA ILE A 9 -0.06 -5.90 -3.30
C ILE A 9 -0.10 -6.42 -4.74
N SER A 10 0.44 -7.60 -4.98
CA SER A 10 0.40 -8.23 -6.30
C SER A 10 -0.61 -9.38 -6.38
N PHE A 11 -1.04 -9.70 -7.59
CA PHE A 11 -2.10 -10.68 -7.82
C PHE A 11 -1.56 -12.10 -8.01
N ASP A 12 -0.49 -12.26 -8.80
CA ASP A 12 0.02 -13.58 -9.23
C ASP A 12 1.42 -13.91 -8.71
N THR A 13 2.34 -12.96 -8.80
CA THR A 13 3.76 -13.18 -8.54
C THR A 13 4.31 -12.21 -7.50
N ARG A 14 5.33 -12.65 -6.77
CA ARG A 14 6.02 -11.78 -5.80
C ARG A 14 6.79 -10.69 -6.56
N VAL A 15 6.71 -9.47 -6.05
CA VAL A 15 7.55 -8.35 -6.50
C VAL A 15 8.77 -8.31 -5.57
N ASN A 16 9.96 -8.56 -6.09
CA ASN A 16 11.20 -8.53 -5.29
C ASN A 16 11.95 -7.19 -5.37
N GLN A 17 11.42 -6.24 -6.16
CA GLN A 17 12.04 -4.94 -6.40
C GLN A 17 11.66 -3.96 -5.30
N TYR A 18 12.66 -3.22 -4.81
CA TYR A 18 12.53 -2.24 -3.73
C TYR A 18 12.60 -0.79 -4.24
N THR A 19 13.46 -0.51 -5.21
CA THR A 19 13.51 0.81 -5.88
C THR A 19 12.36 0.91 -6.90
N PRO A 20 11.44 1.88 -6.76
CA PRO A 20 10.28 1.98 -7.64
C PRO A 20 10.61 2.39 -9.07
N ASP A 21 9.99 1.72 -10.04
CA ASP A 21 9.96 2.16 -11.44
C ASP A 21 8.76 3.08 -11.69
N PRO A 22 8.86 4.07 -12.60
CA PRO A 22 7.74 4.92 -12.95
C PRO A 22 6.63 4.13 -13.63
N PHE A 23 5.38 4.49 -13.33
CA PHE A 23 4.21 3.95 -14.02
C PHE A 23 4.02 4.60 -15.40
N PRO A 24 3.50 3.87 -16.40
CA PRO A 24 3.22 2.43 -16.40
C PRO A 24 4.50 1.59 -16.47
N LEU A 25 4.47 0.40 -15.84
CA LEU A 25 5.62 -0.49 -15.81
C LEU A 25 5.88 -1.13 -17.17
N ALA A 26 7.14 -1.15 -17.59
CA ALA A 26 7.56 -1.71 -18.87
C ALA A 26 7.29 -3.23 -18.99
N ASP A 27 7.33 -3.96 -17.87
CA ASP A 27 7.05 -5.39 -17.82
C ASP A 27 5.55 -5.72 -17.71
N GLY A 28 4.69 -4.71 -17.58
CA GLY A 28 3.24 -4.84 -17.57
C GLY A 28 2.67 -5.61 -16.37
N ARG A 29 3.46 -5.87 -15.32
CA ARG A 29 2.98 -6.66 -14.17
C ARG A 29 1.88 -5.90 -13.40
N PRO A 30 0.75 -6.56 -13.07
CA PRO A 30 -0.30 -5.91 -12.32
C PRO A 30 -0.02 -5.98 -10.81
N PHE A 31 -0.03 -4.82 -10.16
CA PHE A 31 -0.09 -4.72 -8.70
C PHE A 31 -0.73 -3.39 -8.29
N VAL A 32 -1.09 -3.30 -7.01
CA VAL A 32 -1.49 -2.06 -6.34
C VAL A 32 -0.32 -1.59 -5.50
N ALA A 33 0.09 -0.34 -5.65
CA ALA A 33 1.12 0.31 -4.85
C ALA A 33 0.49 1.40 -3.97
N PRO A 34 -0.03 1.07 -2.78
CA PRO A 34 -0.33 2.11 -1.79
C PRO A 34 0.89 2.96 -1.50
N TYR A 35 2.08 2.35 -1.45
CA TYR A 35 3.33 3.05 -1.19
C TYR A 35 4.55 2.18 -1.56
N TRP A 36 4.92 2.12 -2.84
CA TRP A 36 6.04 1.29 -3.26
C TRP A 36 7.37 1.95 -2.88
N ALA A 37 8.12 1.38 -1.95
CA ALA A 37 9.44 1.84 -1.53
C ALA A 37 10.21 0.75 -0.76
N ASP A 38 11.50 0.97 -0.50
CA ASP A 38 12.36 0.04 0.23
C ASP A 38 12.07 0.02 1.74
N VAL A 39 11.02 -0.70 2.13
CA VAL A 39 10.54 -0.85 3.50
C VAL A 39 11.36 -1.91 4.23
N ASP A 40 11.84 -1.56 5.42
CA ASP A 40 12.55 -2.47 6.30
C ASP A 40 11.81 -2.64 7.63
N ASN A 41 10.88 -3.59 7.65
CA ASN A 41 10.12 -3.93 8.84
C ASN A 41 10.90 -4.80 9.86
N VAL A 42 12.20 -5.06 9.62
CA VAL A 42 13.10 -5.58 10.66
C VAL A 42 13.53 -4.43 11.57
N ASN A 43 13.74 -3.23 11.02
CA ASN A 43 14.14 -2.04 11.76
C ASN A 43 12.98 -1.30 12.42
N GLY A 44 11.74 -1.52 11.97
CA GLY A 44 10.57 -1.00 12.66
C GLY A 44 9.26 -1.22 11.91
N GLY A 45 8.18 -1.34 12.70
CA GLY A 45 6.82 -1.47 12.20
C GLY A 45 6.42 -2.90 11.84
N ASP A 46 5.13 -3.06 11.57
CA ASP A 46 4.51 -4.34 11.30
C ASP A 46 3.61 -4.27 10.06
N ILE A 47 3.41 -5.43 9.42
CA ILE A 47 2.57 -5.54 8.24
C ILE A 47 1.46 -6.54 8.52
N PHE A 48 0.22 -6.06 8.42
CA PHE A 48 -0.98 -6.85 8.66
C PHE A 48 -1.79 -6.93 7.39
N TYR A 49 -2.37 -8.10 7.12
CA TYR A 49 -3.33 -8.21 6.04
C TYR A 49 -4.40 -9.26 6.33
N ARG A 50 -5.58 -9.05 5.76
CA ARG A 50 -6.71 -9.99 5.86
C ARG A 50 -7.63 -9.88 4.67
N GLU A 51 -8.20 -11.01 4.28
CA GLU A 51 -9.46 -11.07 3.52
C GLU A 51 -10.63 -11.03 4.50
N THR A 52 -11.73 -10.41 4.11
CA THR A 52 -12.88 -10.26 4.99
C THR A 52 -14.20 -10.17 4.23
N THR A 53 -15.20 -10.82 4.82
CA THR A 53 -16.61 -10.69 4.48
C THR A 53 -17.42 -10.20 5.68
N ASP A 54 -16.76 -9.50 6.63
CA ASP A 54 -17.42 -8.98 7.83
C ASP A 54 -18.50 -7.95 7.44
N PRO A 55 -19.77 -8.15 7.82
CA PRO A 55 -20.86 -7.28 7.38
C PRO A 55 -20.71 -5.83 7.83
N THR A 56 -20.11 -5.59 9.00
CA THR A 56 -19.95 -4.23 9.53
C THR A 56 -18.91 -3.46 8.72
N LEU A 57 -17.78 -4.09 8.43
CA LEU A 57 -16.74 -3.48 7.61
C LEU A 57 -17.20 -3.30 6.16
N LEU A 58 -17.87 -4.29 5.57
CA LEU A 58 -18.40 -4.17 4.20
C LEU A 58 -19.46 -3.08 4.08
N ALA A 59 -20.31 -2.89 5.10
CA ALA A 59 -21.27 -1.80 5.13
C ALA A 59 -20.59 -0.43 5.14
N ARG A 60 -19.52 -0.26 5.93
CA ARG A 60 -18.72 0.99 5.95
C ARG A 60 -18.05 1.28 4.60
N ILE A 61 -17.39 0.28 4.02
CA ILE A 61 -16.78 0.39 2.69
C ILE A 61 -17.83 0.77 1.63
N THR A 62 -19.02 0.17 1.73
CA THR A 62 -20.14 0.47 0.83
C THR A 62 -20.63 1.91 0.99
N GLU A 63 -20.76 2.39 2.23
CA GLU A 63 -21.13 3.78 2.53
C GLU A 63 -20.10 4.76 1.98
N ASP A 64 -18.82 4.55 2.25
CA ASP A 64 -17.72 5.39 1.76
C ASP A 64 -17.73 5.45 0.22
N ILE A 65 -17.79 4.31 -0.46
CA ILE A 65 -17.79 4.27 -1.93
C ILE A 65 -19.03 4.96 -2.50
N ASN A 66 -20.22 4.69 -1.97
CA ASN A 66 -21.44 5.30 -2.47
C ASN A 66 -21.50 6.81 -2.19
N GLN A 67 -20.83 7.29 -1.14
CA GLN A 67 -20.67 8.72 -0.87
C GLN A 67 -19.82 9.40 -1.96
N TYR A 68 -18.69 8.82 -2.35
CA TYR A 68 -17.78 9.43 -3.33
C TYR A 68 -18.13 9.11 -4.79
N PHE A 69 -18.82 8.00 -5.04
CA PHE A 69 -19.23 7.52 -6.36
C PHE A 69 -20.74 7.26 -6.46
N PRO A 70 -21.61 8.26 -6.18
CA PRO A 70 -23.06 8.06 -6.06
C PRO A 70 -23.76 7.61 -7.36
N LYS A 71 -23.07 7.69 -8.50
CA LYS A 71 -23.59 7.25 -9.81
C LYS A 71 -23.27 5.79 -10.14
N ILE A 72 -22.44 5.14 -9.33
CA ILE A 72 -22.04 3.74 -9.51
C ILE A 72 -22.71 2.95 -8.39
N PRO A 73 -23.80 2.20 -8.67
CA PRO A 73 -24.41 1.36 -7.66
C PRO A 73 -23.38 0.33 -7.17
N PHE A 74 -23.04 0.37 -5.89
CA PHE A 74 -22.02 -0.50 -5.33
C PHE A 74 -22.47 -1.03 -3.95
N THR A 75 -22.26 -2.33 -3.74
CA THR A 75 -22.42 -2.98 -2.44
C THR A 75 -21.28 -3.97 -2.27
N ALA A 76 -20.34 -3.68 -1.38
CA ALA A 76 -19.18 -4.54 -1.17
C ALA A 76 -19.61 -5.95 -0.72
N THR A 77 -19.18 -6.97 -1.46
CA THR A 77 -19.38 -8.37 -1.09
C THR A 77 -18.14 -9.01 -0.47
N TRP A 78 -16.98 -8.40 -0.71
CA TRP A 78 -15.68 -8.86 -0.23
C TRP A 78 -14.72 -7.68 -0.13
N ALA A 79 -13.78 -7.77 0.81
CA ALA A 79 -12.65 -6.86 0.86
C ALA A 79 -11.35 -7.58 1.27
N PHE A 80 -10.23 -7.04 0.82
CA PHE A 80 -8.90 -7.34 1.30
C PHE A 80 -8.27 -6.07 1.84
N VAL A 81 -7.77 -6.11 3.07
CA VAL A 81 -7.14 -4.95 3.73
C VAL A 81 -5.71 -5.31 4.07
N ALA A 82 -4.76 -4.50 3.62
CA ALA A 82 -3.35 -4.58 4.01
C ALA A 82 -2.90 -3.25 4.59
N THR A 83 -2.27 -3.31 5.77
CA THR A 83 -1.75 -2.16 6.52
C THR A 83 -0.26 -2.36 6.74
N TRP A 84 0.52 -1.33 6.42
CA TRP A 84 1.90 -1.18 6.86
C TRP A 84 1.85 -0.15 7.98
N ASP A 85 2.08 -0.60 9.21
CA ASP A 85 1.98 0.24 10.40
C ASP A 85 3.36 0.60 10.92
N HIS A 86 3.65 1.90 10.93
CA HIS A 86 4.89 2.48 11.44
C HIS A 86 6.15 1.84 10.86
N VAL A 87 6.12 1.51 9.56
CA VAL A 87 7.23 0.80 8.92
C VAL A 87 8.42 1.71 8.65
N ALA A 88 9.61 1.25 9.01
CA ALA A 88 10.86 1.95 8.74
C ALA A 88 11.31 1.76 7.28
N TYR A 89 12.27 2.57 6.85
CA TYR A 89 12.95 2.41 5.56
C TYR A 89 14.31 1.73 5.71
N TYR A 90 14.73 1.05 4.64
CA TYR A 90 16.03 0.42 4.60
C TYR A 90 17.16 1.41 4.83
N GLY A 91 18.08 1.07 5.74
CA GLY A 91 19.21 1.90 6.12
C GLY A 91 18.88 3.08 7.05
N SER A 92 17.66 3.16 7.60
CA SER A 92 17.30 4.20 8.57
C SER A 92 18.21 4.18 9.81
N THR A 93 18.68 5.35 10.22
CA THR A 93 19.35 5.60 11.52
C THR A 93 18.42 6.28 12.54
N THR A 94 17.13 6.41 12.21
CA THR A 94 16.11 7.09 13.02
C THR A 94 14.90 6.22 13.33
N ASN A 95 14.01 6.72 14.18
CA ASN A 95 12.71 6.11 14.49
C ASN A 95 11.58 6.60 13.57
N LYS A 96 11.90 7.13 12.39
CA LYS A 96 10.89 7.54 11.42
C LYS A 96 10.15 6.33 10.88
N GLY A 97 8.82 6.43 10.81
CA GLY A 97 7.97 5.35 10.33
C GLY A 97 6.83 5.88 9.45
N ASN A 98 6.44 5.09 8.46
CA ASN A 98 5.28 5.36 7.63
C ASN A 98 4.12 4.44 8.05
N THR A 99 2.91 4.99 8.18
CA THR A 99 1.67 4.21 8.33
C THR A 99 0.76 4.47 7.14
N PHE A 100 0.48 3.42 6.37
CA PHE A 100 -0.40 3.45 5.21
C PHE A 100 -1.16 2.13 5.03
N GLN A 101 -2.27 2.17 4.32
CA GLN A 101 -3.15 1.02 4.11
C GLN A 101 -3.76 1.04 2.72
N ALA A 102 -3.95 -0.14 2.14
CA ALA A 102 -4.81 -0.36 0.98
C ALA A 102 -5.97 -1.28 1.35
N ALA A 103 -7.17 -0.94 0.90
CA ALA A 103 -8.33 -1.83 0.87
C ALA A 103 -8.77 -2.07 -0.58
N LEU A 104 -8.73 -3.32 -1.03
CA LEU A 104 -9.28 -3.76 -2.30
C LEU A 104 -10.67 -4.30 -2.01
N THR A 105 -11.68 -3.89 -2.77
CA THR A 105 -13.05 -4.34 -2.55
C THR A 105 -13.79 -4.53 -3.87
N THR A 106 -14.79 -5.41 -3.87
CA THR A 106 -15.60 -5.70 -5.04
C THR A 106 -17.02 -6.07 -4.65
N ASP A 107 -17.96 -5.78 -5.55
CA ASP A 107 -19.33 -6.31 -5.56
C ASP A 107 -19.49 -7.50 -6.52
N THR A 108 -18.37 -8.07 -6.99
CA THR A 108 -18.18 -9.08 -8.06
C THR A 108 -18.22 -8.56 -9.50
N LYS A 109 -18.66 -7.32 -9.75
CA LYS A 109 -18.72 -6.71 -11.09
C LYS A 109 -17.84 -5.46 -11.21
N THR A 110 -17.82 -4.66 -10.16
CA THR A 110 -17.07 -3.42 -10.01
C THR A 110 -16.11 -3.58 -8.84
N SER A 111 -14.90 -3.07 -9.00
CA SER A 111 -13.89 -3.10 -7.95
C SER A 111 -13.37 -1.71 -7.67
N PHE A 112 -13.08 -1.44 -6.40
CA PHE A 112 -12.47 -0.20 -5.94
C PHE A 112 -11.21 -0.51 -5.14
N ILE A 113 -10.31 0.46 -5.14
CA ILE A 113 -9.15 0.50 -4.27
C ILE A 113 -9.29 1.75 -3.41
N ILE A 114 -9.15 1.59 -2.10
CA ILE A 114 -9.10 2.69 -1.14
C ILE A 114 -7.67 2.74 -0.61
N LEU A 115 -7.02 3.88 -0.75
CA LEU A 115 -5.68 4.14 -0.24
C LEU A 115 -5.77 5.11 0.93
N ASN A 116 -5.36 4.66 2.11
CA ASN A 116 -5.40 5.44 3.34
C ASN A 116 -3.96 5.75 3.78
N TYR A 117 -3.69 7.03 4.06
CA TYR A 117 -2.41 7.51 4.57
C TYR A 117 -2.62 8.15 5.94
N TRP A 118 -1.77 7.78 6.90
CA TRP A 118 -1.81 8.38 8.24
C TRP A 118 -0.60 9.28 8.47
N ASP A 119 0.55 8.69 8.82
CA ASP A 119 1.80 9.41 9.04
C ASP A 119 2.80 8.96 7.99
N ILE A 120 3.37 9.92 7.26
CA ILE A 120 4.35 9.68 6.19
C ILE A 120 5.53 10.60 6.45
N GLN A 121 6.64 10.00 6.87
CA GLN A 121 7.82 10.69 7.40
C GLN A 121 9.07 10.50 6.54
N TRP A 122 9.05 9.54 5.62
CA TRP A 122 10.15 9.21 4.73
C TRP A 122 9.60 8.84 3.35
N THR A 123 10.41 9.01 2.29
CA THR A 123 10.07 8.62 0.92
C THR A 123 11.08 7.68 0.27
N THR A 124 12.27 7.54 0.83
CA THR A 124 13.38 6.89 0.15
C THR A 124 14.25 6.13 1.14
N GLY A 125 14.53 4.86 0.84
CA GLY A 125 15.52 4.06 1.56
C GLY A 125 16.94 4.23 1.01
N ALA A 126 17.95 3.82 1.78
CA ALA A 126 19.36 3.98 1.41
C ALA A 126 19.75 3.24 0.12
N ALA A 127 19.10 2.10 -0.21
CA ALA A 127 19.36 1.38 -1.46
C ALA A 127 18.78 2.10 -2.70
N SER A 128 17.97 3.13 -2.48
CA SER A 128 17.41 4.01 -3.52
C SER A 128 18.01 5.42 -3.45
N ASP A 129 19.25 5.54 -2.98
CA ASP A 129 20.01 6.80 -2.80
C ASP A 129 19.40 7.77 -1.77
N GLY A 130 18.61 7.26 -0.82
CA GLY A 130 18.05 8.04 0.28
C GLY A 130 19.08 8.34 1.38
N ASP A 131 18.91 9.49 2.02
CA ASP A 131 19.65 9.86 3.21
C ASP A 131 19.16 9.05 4.43
N ALA A 132 20.09 8.47 5.18
CA ALA A 132 19.81 7.53 6.27
C ALA A 132 19.13 8.17 7.49
N GLU A 133 19.24 9.49 7.67
CA GLU A 133 18.68 10.21 8.80
C GLU A 133 17.29 10.78 8.48
N THR A 134 17.13 11.29 7.26
CA THR A 134 15.91 11.97 6.83
C THR A 134 14.93 11.07 6.08
N GLY A 135 15.43 10.03 5.40
CA GLY A 135 14.65 9.15 4.53
C GLY A 135 14.22 9.83 3.23
N LEU A 136 15.00 10.80 2.73
CA LEU A 136 14.70 11.65 1.57
C LEU A 136 15.90 11.73 0.60
N GLY A 137 15.68 12.28 -0.60
CA GLY A 137 16.75 12.77 -1.49
C GLY A 137 17.10 11.90 -2.70
N GLY A 138 16.77 10.61 -2.68
CA GLY A 138 17.01 9.68 -3.80
C GLY A 138 15.75 9.43 -4.64
N THR A 139 15.55 8.19 -5.09
CA THR A 139 14.34 7.78 -5.83
C THR A 139 13.17 7.64 -4.85
N PRO A 140 12.15 8.51 -4.90
CA PRO A 140 11.06 8.49 -3.95
C PRO A 140 10.10 7.33 -4.19
N ALA A 141 9.31 7.03 -3.18
CA ALA A 141 8.21 6.09 -3.26
C ALA A 141 7.25 6.41 -4.41
N HIS A 142 6.72 5.38 -5.06
CA HIS A 142 5.66 5.54 -6.05
C HIS A 142 4.31 5.04 -5.51
N VAL A 143 3.24 5.73 -5.90
CA VAL A 143 1.86 5.40 -5.55
C VAL A 143 1.06 5.23 -6.83
N GLY A 144 0.29 4.14 -6.94
CA GLY A 144 -0.49 3.84 -8.16
C GLY A 144 -1.24 2.53 -8.13
#